data_AF-A0A7C2L3N0-F1
#
_entry.id   AF-A0A7C2L3N0-F1
#
_cell.length_a   1.000
_cell.length_b   1.000
_cell.length_c   1.000
_cell.angle_alpha   90.00
_cell.angle_beta   90.00
_cell.angle_gamma   90.00
#
_symmetry.space_group_name_H-M   'P 1'
#
loop_
_entity.id
_entity.type
_entity.pdbx_description
1 polymer ?
#
loop_
_entity_poly.entity_id
_entity_poly.type
_entity_poly.pdbx_seq_one_letter_code
_entity_poly.pdbx_strand_id
1 'polypeptide(L)'
;MQKREEIGPVSFGHTVLIQRFFTRPGIHPFDEVPWERRTARILGSDGSVVFEQTDVEFPAFWSQLATDIVAQKYFRGRLGSPERESSVRQLIGRVVNTLTEWGIKGGYFASPEVAETFRAELTYLLLHQMASFNSPVWFNVGVEPHPQCSACFILSIEDSMDSILEWYKTEGKIFQGGSGSGINLSKLRSSKEYLSKGGRASGPVSFMRGADAIAGTIKSGGKTRRAAKMVVLNVDHPDILEFIWCKAKEERKAYALAEAGYDMSSLDSEGWISIQYQNANNSVRVTDEFMRAVLEDREWPLRAVTTGEVVEVLRAREILRQIAQAAWECG
;
A
#
# COMPACT_ATOMS: atom_id res chain seq x y z
N MET A 1 14.23 8.22 -30.80
CA MET A 1 15.36 9.13 -30.49
C MET A 1 14.77 10.54 -30.33
N GLN A 2 14.15 10.83 -29.18
CA GLN A 2 13.53 12.13 -28.89
C GLN A 2 14.58 13.04 -28.25
N LYS A 3 14.64 14.28 -28.72
CA LYS A 3 15.63 15.31 -28.35
C LYS A 3 15.60 15.56 -26.84
N ARG A 4 16.77 15.58 -26.20
CA ARG A 4 16.95 16.16 -24.87
C ARG A 4 16.50 17.63 -24.96
N GLU A 5 15.47 17.99 -24.20
CA GLU A 5 15.09 19.40 -24.04
C GLU A 5 16.27 20.16 -23.41
N GLU A 6 16.64 21.27 -24.04
CA GLU A 6 17.68 22.17 -23.56
C GLU A 6 17.26 22.77 -22.22
N ILE A 7 18.13 22.64 -21.23
CA ILE A 7 17.92 23.07 -19.85
C ILE A 7 17.93 24.61 -19.82
N GLY A 8 16.79 25.22 -19.48
CA GLY A 8 16.70 26.66 -19.21
C GLY A 8 17.50 27.08 -17.97
N PRO A 9 17.71 28.39 -17.75
CA PRO A 9 18.54 28.90 -16.66
C PRO A 9 17.97 28.50 -15.29
N VAL A 10 18.83 27.89 -14.46
CA VAL A 10 18.54 27.49 -13.07
C VAL A 10 18.34 28.76 -12.22
N SER A 11 17.19 28.91 -11.57
CA SER A 11 16.95 29.99 -10.60
C SER A 11 16.97 29.46 -9.17
N PHE A 12 17.73 30.09 -8.27
CA PHE A 12 17.77 29.78 -6.84
C PHE A 12 16.85 30.77 -6.08
N GLY A 13 15.82 30.30 -5.35
CA GLY A 13 14.83 31.20 -4.73
C GLY A 13 13.99 30.61 -3.57
N HIS A 14 13.92 31.37 -2.47
CA HIS A 14 13.29 31.15 -1.15
C HIS A 14 14.04 30.26 -0.15
N THR A 15 14.31 30.85 1.03
CA THR A 15 15.21 30.37 2.08
C THR A 15 14.54 29.32 2.97
N VAL A 16 14.68 28.04 2.63
CA VAL A 16 14.69 26.99 3.66
C VAL A 16 16.14 26.86 4.12
N LEU A 17 16.44 27.24 5.36
CA LEU A 17 17.78 27.12 5.93
C LEU A 17 18.10 25.63 6.16
N ILE A 18 18.60 24.96 5.13
CA ILE A 18 19.20 23.64 5.27
C ILE A 18 20.64 23.84 5.73
N GLN A 19 20.91 23.51 6.98
CA GLN A 19 22.23 23.60 7.60
C GLN A 19 22.86 22.22 7.66
N ARG A 20 24.20 22.21 7.59
CA ARG A 20 24.98 20.99 7.75
C ARG A 20 25.04 20.64 9.23
N PHE A 21 24.77 19.38 9.57
CA PHE A 21 24.73 18.91 10.96
C PHE A 21 25.52 17.61 11.13
N PHE A 22 25.23 16.59 10.33
CA PHE A 22 25.89 15.29 10.44
C PHE A 22 27.12 15.15 9.56
N THR A 23 27.18 15.90 8.47
CA THR A 23 28.18 15.71 7.43
C THR A 23 29.26 16.80 7.47
N ARG A 24 30.33 16.62 6.69
CA ARG A 24 31.43 17.60 6.56
C ARG A 24 31.58 18.08 5.12
N PRO A 25 31.86 19.37 4.87
CA PRO A 25 32.10 19.86 3.52
C PRO A 25 33.24 19.09 2.83
N GLY A 26 33.03 18.69 1.58
CA GLY A 26 34.03 17.97 0.78
C GLY A 26 34.22 16.48 1.12
N ILE A 27 33.49 15.93 2.10
CA ILE A 27 33.53 14.51 2.46
C ILE A 27 32.17 13.90 2.13
N HIS A 28 32.16 12.86 1.30
CA HIS A 28 30.92 12.16 0.95
C HIS A 28 30.53 11.20 2.10
N PRO A 29 29.27 11.16 2.56
CA PRO A 29 28.87 10.34 3.72
C PRO A 29 29.20 8.84 3.57
N PHE A 30 29.15 8.32 2.36
CA PHE A 30 29.51 6.92 2.12
C PHE A 30 30.99 6.60 2.37
N ASP A 31 31.88 7.59 2.37
CA ASP A 31 33.32 7.39 2.56
C ASP A 31 33.71 7.43 4.06
N GLU A 32 32.74 7.71 4.93
CA GLU A 32 32.93 7.80 6.38
C GLU A 32 32.63 6.48 7.12
N VAL A 33 32.23 5.42 6.38
CA VAL A 33 31.84 4.13 6.98
C VAL A 33 32.52 2.96 6.28
N PRO A 34 32.79 1.85 6.99
CA PRO A 34 33.30 0.61 6.38
C PRO A 34 32.21 -0.10 5.57
N TRP A 35 32.62 -0.77 4.49
CA TRP A 35 31.75 -1.51 3.57
C TRP A 35 32.18 -2.95 3.42
N GLU A 36 31.21 -3.83 3.20
CA GLU A 36 31.43 -5.26 3.04
C GLU A 36 30.61 -5.79 1.86
N ARG A 37 31.15 -6.83 1.23
CA ARG A 37 30.45 -7.62 0.22
C ARG A 37 29.88 -8.87 0.86
N ARG A 38 28.61 -9.16 0.57
CA ARG A 38 27.85 -10.25 1.17
C ARG A 38 26.99 -10.93 0.11
N THR A 39 26.47 -12.10 0.44
CA THR A 39 25.41 -12.75 -0.33
C THR A 39 24.07 -12.44 0.34
N ALA A 40 23.13 -11.89 -0.42
CA ALA A 40 21.75 -11.74 0.01
C ALA A 40 20.96 -13.00 -0.32
N ARG A 41 20.27 -13.60 0.65
CA ARG A 41 19.53 -14.86 0.47
C ARG A 41 18.23 -14.88 1.27
N ILE A 42 17.15 -15.33 0.64
CA ILE A 42 15.86 -15.55 1.33
C ILE A 42 15.43 -16.98 1.11
N LEU A 43 15.11 -17.66 2.20
CA LEU A 43 14.64 -19.04 2.22
C LEU A 43 13.10 -19.10 2.32
N GLY A 44 12.51 -20.10 1.68
CA GLY A 44 11.11 -20.47 1.83
C GLY A 44 10.86 -21.21 3.14
N SER A 45 9.59 -21.43 3.47
CA SER A 45 9.18 -22.20 4.65
C SER A 45 9.65 -23.67 4.61
N ASP A 46 9.88 -24.20 3.42
CA ASP A 46 10.44 -25.52 3.15
C ASP A 46 11.98 -25.56 3.10
N GLY A 47 12.64 -24.42 3.36
CA GLY A 47 14.09 -24.28 3.28
C GLY A 47 14.64 -24.08 1.86
N SER A 48 13.78 -24.05 0.83
CA SER A 48 14.19 -23.75 -0.54
C SER A 48 14.69 -22.31 -0.69
N VAL A 49 15.55 -22.04 -1.68
CA VAL A 49 16.04 -20.69 -1.93
C VAL A 49 15.05 -19.94 -2.82
N VAL A 50 14.38 -18.94 -2.25
CA VAL A 50 13.38 -18.11 -2.95
C VAL A 50 14.06 -16.95 -3.67
N PHE A 51 15.15 -16.43 -3.12
CA PHE A 51 15.93 -15.35 -3.71
C PHE A 51 17.39 -15.49 -3.31
N GLU A 52 18.29 -15.24 -4.24
CA GLU A 52 19.73 -15.13 -3.98
C GLU A 52 20.35 -14.08 -4.90
N GLN A 53 21.19 -13.21 -4.34
CA GLN A 53 22.06 -12.31 -5.09
C GLN A 53 23.41 -12.25 -4.38
N THR A 54 24.45 -12.73 -5.04
CA THR A 54 25.82 -12.71 -4.52
C THR A 54 26.48 -11.36 -4.76
N ASP A 55 27.56 -11.11 -4.03
CA ASP A 55 28.46 -9.97 -4.24
C ASP A 55 27.76 -8.59 -4.13
N VAL A 56 26.83 -8.48 -3.18
CA VAL A 56 26.16 -7.21 -2.87
C VAL A 56 26.90 -6.43 -1.81
N GLU A 57 26.98 -5.11 -1.99
CA GLU A 57 27.78 -4.21 -1.16
C GLU A 57 26.90 -3.39 -0.21
N PHE A 58 27.20 -3.48 1.09
CA PHE A 58 26.48 -2.82 2.18
C PHE A 58 27.43 -2.26 3.24
N PRO A 59 27.04 -1.25 4.02
CA PRO A 59 27.81 -0.82 5.18
C PRO A 59 27.93 -1.96 6.18
N ALA A 60 29.11 -2.12 6.79
CA ALA A 60 29.38 -3.23 7.69
C ALA A 60 28.38 -3.32 8.86
N PHE A 61 27.87 -2.17 9.31
CA PHE A 61 26.92 -2.08 10.43
C PHE A 61 25.46 -2.41 10.06
N TRP A 62 25.12 -2.60 8.79
CA TRP A 62 23.78 -3.08 8.41
C TRP A 62 23.66 -4.57 8.70
N SER A 63 22.50 -5.04 9.16
CA SER A 63 22.27 -6.46 9.43
C SER A 63 22.13 -7.28 8.15
N GLN A 64 22.41 -8.58 8.23
CA GLN A 64 22.18 -9.52 7.11
C GLN A 64 20.71 -9.50 6.67
N LEU A 65 19.76 -9.44 7.61
CA LEU A 65 18.34 -9.33 7.29
C LEU A 65 18.01 -8.08 6.45
N ALA A 66 18.63 -6.94 6.78
CA ALA A 66 18.47 -5.72 5.98
C ALA A 66 19.06 -5.90 4.58
N THR A 67 20.24 -6.52 4.47
CA THR A 67 20.85 -6.87 3.18
C THR A 67 19.91 -7.74 2.32
N ASP A 68 19.35 -8.80 2.89
CA ASP A 68 18.46 -9.73 2.20
C ASP A 68 17.21 -9.03 1.66
N ILE A 69 16.53 -8.25 2.51
CA ILE A 69 15.30 -7.53 2.17
C ILE A 69 15.56 -6.44 1.13
N VAL A 70 16.63 -5.66 1.29
CA VAL A 70 16.98 -4.56 0.39
C VAL A 70 17.33 -5.07 -0.98
N ALA A 71 18.17 -6.10 -1.05
CA ALA A 71 18.52 -6.74 -2.31
C ALA A 71 17.25 -7.30 -3.00
N GLN A 72 16.41 -8.07 -2.31
CA GLN A 72 15.24 -8.66 -2.95
C GLN A 72 14.24 -7.61 -3.46
N LYS A 73 13.88 -6.66 -2.59
CA LYS A 73 12.70 -5.81 -2.83
C LYS A 73 13.04 -4.47 -3.47
N TYR A 74 14.19 -3.89 -3.12
CA TYR A 74 14.47 -2.47 -3.40
C TYR A 74 15.51 -2.26 -4.50
N PHE A 75 16.46 -3.18 -4.67
CA PHE A 75 17.37 -3.13 -5.81
C PHE A 75 16.59 -3.22 -7.14
N ARG A 76 16.97 -2.34 -8.07
CA ARG A 76 16.43 -2.21 -9.42
C ARG A 76 17.23 -3.03 -10.43
N GLY A 77 16.63 -3.27 -11.60
CA GLY A 77 17.16 -4.20 -12.60
C GLY A 77 16.76 -5.66 -12.33
N ARG A 78 16.73 -6.45 -13.41
CA ARG A 78 16.43 -7.89 -13.37
C ARG A 78 17.66 -8.61 -12.81
N LEU A 79 17.45 -9.64 -11.98
CA LEU A 79 18.58 -10.46 -11.50
C LEU A 79 19.39 -11.01 -12.68
N GLY A 80 20.71 -10.89 -12.59
CA GLY A 80 21.65 -11.28 -13.64
C GLY A 80 21.79 -10.29 -14.80
N SER A 81 21.01 -9.20 -14.84
CA SER A 81 21.18 -8.17 -15.86
C SER A 81 22.25 -7.13 -15.47
N PRO A 82 22.92 -6.47 -16.43
CA PRO A 82 23.92 -5.44 -16.13
C PRO A 82 23.36 -4.23 -15.37
N GLU A 83 22.06 -3.97 -15.49
CA GLU A 83 21.36 -2.87 -14.83
C GLU A 83 20.95 -3.20 -13.39
N ARG A 84 21.27 -4.41 -12.91
CA ARG A 84 20.95 -4.84 -11.55
C ARG A 84 21.78 -4.05 -10.54
N GLU A 85 21.10 -3.32 -9.66
CA GLU A 85 21.73 -2.71 -8.49
C GLU A 85 22.33 -3.82 -7.60
N SER A 86 23.56 -3.58 -7.15
CA SER A 86 24.34 -4.47 -6.30
C SER A 86 24.92 -3.77 -5.06
N SER A 87 24.78 -2.45 -4.94
CA SER A 87 25.24 -1.69 -3.77
C SER A 87 24.12 -0.79 -3.23
N VAL A 88 23.98 -0.72 -1.91
CA VAL A 88 23.03 0.24 -1.32
C VAL A 88 23.44 1.70 -1.57
N ARG A 89 24.70 1.97 -1.95
CA ARG A 89 25.13 3.28 -2.48
C ARG A 89 24.33 3.67 -3.72
N GLN A 90 24.06 2.71 -4.62
CA GLN A 90 23.28 2.94 -5.84
C GLN A 90 21.83 3.26 -5.50
N LEU A 91 21.22 2.49 -4.59
CA LEU A 91 19.84 2.70 -4.15
C LEU A 91 19.64 4.07 -3.50
N ILE A 92 20.47 4.41 -2.50
CA ILE A 92 20.41 5.71 -1.81
C ILE A 92 20.73 6.83 -2.79
N GLY A 93 21.82 6.70 -3.55
CA GLY A 93 22.25 7.70 -4.51
C GLY A 93 21.19 8.01 -5.56
N ARG A 94 20.54 6.98 -6.13
CA ARG A 94 19.46 7.17 -7.12
C ARG A 94 18.35 8.06 -6.58
N VAL A 95 17.87 7.80 -5.37
CA VAL A 95 16.78 8.59 -4.76
C VAL A 95 17.26 9.99 -4.40
N VAL A 96 18.37 10.11 -3.65
CA VAL A 96 18.86 11.40 -3.15
C VAL A 96 19.27 12.33 -4.29
N ASN A 97 19.98 11.82 -5.30
CA ASN A 97 20.40 12.61 -6.46
C ASN A 97 19.19 13.12 -7.22
N THR A 98 18.21 12.25 -7.48
CA THR A 98 16.98 12.64 -8.18
C THR A 98 16.22 13.74 -7.43
N LEU A 99 16.04 13.59 -6.10
CA LEU A 99 15.37 14.60 -5.28
C LEU A 99 16.13 15.92 -5.26
N THR A 100 17.47 15.86 -5.19
CA THR A 100 18.32 17.06 -5.22
C THR A 100 18.22 17.75 -6.57
N GLU A 101 18.26 17.02 -7.68
CA GLU A 101 18.09 17.57 -9.03
C GLU A 101 16.72 18.23 -9.22
N TRP A 102 15.64 17.62 -8.73
CA TRP A 102 14.31 18.24 -8.74
C TRP A 102 14.26 19.49 -7.87
N GLY A 103 14.90 19.46 -6.69
CA GLY A 103 15.03 20.63 -5.82
C GLY A 103 15.74 21.79 -6.51
N ILE A 104 16.84 21.53 -7.22
CA ILE A 104 17.56 22.54 -8.01
C ILE A 104 16.67 23.09 -9.14
N LYS A 105 16.04 22.21 -9.93
CA LYS A 105 15.16 22.61 -11.04
C LYS A 105 13.94 23.41 -10.57
N GLY A 106 13.39 23.06 -9.41
CA GLY A 106 12.28 23.77 -8.78
C GLY A 106 12.70 25.05 -8.04
N GLY A 107 13.99 25.35 -7.99
CA GLY A 107 14.53 26.54 -7.33
C GLY A 107 14.48 26.51 -5.80
N TYR A 108 14.28 25.34 -5.19
CA TYR A 108 14.11 25.17 -3.73
C TYR A 108 15.36 25.46 -2.89
N PHE A 109 16.53 25.59 -3.53
CA PHE A 109 17.79 25.85 -2.83
C PHE A 109 18.22 27.29 -3.05
N ALA A 110 18.80 27.91 -2.02
CA ALA A 110 19.32 29.27 -2.11
C ALA A 110 20.66 29.36 -2.86
N SER A 111 21.41 28.25 -2.94
CA SER A 111 22.67 28.16 -3.68
C SER A 111 23.03 26.70 -4.00
N PRO A 112 23.99 26.46 -4.90
CA PRO A 112 24.54 25.12 -5.14
C PRO A 112 25.09 24.44 -3.88
N GLU A 113 25.70 25.21 -2.97
CA GLU A 113 26.26 24.71 -1.71
C GLU A 113 25.16 24.22 -0.76
N VAL A 114 23.99 24.87 -0.76
CA VAL A 114 22.82 24.42 -0.01
C VAL A 114 22.26 23.14 -0.60
N ALA A 115 22.20 23.02 -1.93
CA ALA A 115 21.76 21.79 -2.60
C ALA A 115 22.71 20.60 -2.29
N GLU A 116 24.03 20.84 -2.29
CA GLU A 116 25.04 19.87 -1.86
C GLU A 116 24.84 19.47 -0.39
N THR A 117 24.60 20.44 0.47
CA THR A 117 24.36 20.18 1.90
C THR A 117 23.11 19.33 2.09
N PHE A 118 22.01 19.62 1.39
CA PHE A 118 20.83 18.76 1.39
C PHE A 118 21.15 17.33 0.94
N ARG A 119 21.88 17.17 -0.17
CA ARG A 119 22.27 15.86 -0.69
C ARG A 119 23.07 15.05 0.31
N ALA A 120 24.08 15.68 0.92
CA ALA A 120 24.95 15.04 1.89
C ALA A 120 24.18 14.66 3.16
N GLU A 121 23.44 15.59 3.75
CA GLU A 121 22.66 15.34 4.99
C GLU A 121 21.60 14.25 4.77
N LEU A 122 20.85 14.30 3.65
CA LEU A 122 19.86 13.26 3.36
C LEU A 122 20.52 11.90 3.12
N THR A 123 21.66 11.85 2.42
CA THR A 123 22.43 10.61 2.25
C THR A 123 22.85 10.03 3.60
N TYR A 124 23.36 10.87 4.49
CA TYR A 124 23.75 10.45 5.84
C TYR A 124 22.57 9.87 6.62
N LEU A 125 21.44 10.59 6.67
CA LEU A 125 20.25 10.17 7.40
C LEU A 125 19.74 8.81 6.93
N LEU A 126 19.76 8.56 5.62
CA LEU A 126 19.33 7.30 5.03
C LEU A 126 20.35 6.17 5.25
N LEU A 127 21.65 6.46 5.12
CA LEU A 127 22.75 5.51 5.32
C LEU A 127 22.79 5.00 6.77
N HIS A 128 22.62 5.91 7.72
CA HIS A 128 22.61 5.63 9.16
C HIS A 128 21.24 5.24 9.71
N GLN A 129 20.26 5.03 8.82
CA GLN A 129 18.90 4.57 9.17
C GLN A 129 18.18 5.47 10.20
N MET A 130 18.50 6.77 10.21
CA MET A 130 17.86 7.78 11.06
C MET A 130 16.50 8.22 10.52
N ALA A 131 16.30 8.03 9.21
CA ALA A 131 15.02 8.19 8.53
C ALA A 131 14.94 7.20 7.36
N SER A 132 13.73 6.97 6.85
CA SER A 132 13.54 6.23 5.60
C SER A 132 12.27 6.71 4.90
N PHE A 133 12.31 6.71 3.57
CA PHE A 133 11.11 6.95 2.79
C PHE A 133 10.19 5.72 2.77
N ASN A 134 8.90 5.96 2.47
CA ASN A 134 7.98 4.87 2.15
C ASN A 134 8.45 4.09 0.90
N SER A 135 8.03 2.84 0.77
CA SER A 135 8.52 1.96 -0.30
C SER A 135 8.34 2.48 -1.73
N PRO A 136 7.19 3.08 -2.13
CA PRO A 136 7.05 3.70 -3.46
C PRO A 136 8.15 4.68 -3.86
N VAL A 137 8.69 5.46 -2.92
CA VAL A 137 9.82 6.37 -3.20
C VAL A 137 11.02 5.56 -3.67
N TRP A 138 11.42 4.56 -2.89
CA TRP A 138 12.55 3.68 -3.22
C TRP A 138 12.35 2.92 -4.53
N PHE A 139 11.10 2.58 -4.81
CA PHE A 139 10.72 1.86 -6.01
C PHE A 139 10.81 2.72 -7.26
N ASN A 140 10.30 3.95 -7.22
CA ASN A 140 9.97 4.66 -8.45
C ASN A 140 10.88 5.87 -8.71
N VAL A 141 11.41 6.51 -7.66
CA VAL A 141 12.24 7.72 -7.82
C VAL A 141 13.57 7.37 -8.51
N GLY A 142 13.90 8.14 -9.55
CA GLY A 142 15.06 7.91 -10.39
C GLY A 142 14.94 6.70 -11.32
N VAL A 143 13.74 6.14 -11.47
CA VAL A 143 13.44 5.01 -12.36
C VAL A 143 12.37 5.43 -13.37
N GLU A 144 11.21 5.87 -12.87
CA GLU A 144 10.09 6.27 -13.70
C GLU A 144 10.16 7.78 -14.01
N PRO A 145 9.79 8.22 -15.23
CA PRO A 145 9.70 9.65 -15.55
C PRO A 145 8.71 10.42 -14.68
N HIS A 146 7.60 9.77 -14.31
CA HIS A 146 6.56 10.30 -13.45
C HIS A 146 6.28 9.32 -12.29
N PRO A 147 7.15 9.31 -11.26
CA PRO A 147 7.11 8.27 -10.24
C PRO A 147 5.98 8.47 -9.24
N GLN A 148 5.31 7.38 -8.87
CA GLN A 148 4.38 7.35 -7.74
C GLN A 148 5.17 7.29 -6.43
N CYS A 149 5.14 8.36 -5.63
CA CYS A 149 5.94 8.49 -4.40
C CYS A 149 5.13 8.36 -3.10
N SER A 150 3.81 8.28 -3.20
CA SER A 150 2.90 8.20 -2.06
C SER A 150 2.42 6.78 -1.86
N ALA A 151 2.52 6.23 -0.65
CA ALA A 151 2.08 4.86 -0.35
C ALA A 151 0.57 4.72 -0.13
N CYS A 152 -0.13 5.79 0.22
CA CYS A 152 -1.51 5.74 0.67
C CYS A 152 -2.38 6.70 -0.16
N PHE A 153 -3.51 6.20 -0.64
CA PHE A 153 -4.53 6.97 -1.34
C PHE A 153 -5.91 6.72 -0.73
N ILE A 154 -6.75 7.74 -0.70
CA ILE A 154 -8.16 7.62 -0.30
C ILE A 154 -9.00 7.91 -1.53
N LEU A 155 -9.91 6.99 -1.85
CA LEU A 155 -10.82 7.07 -2.97
C LEU A 155 -12.23 7.42 -2.47
N SER A 156 -12.98 8.06 -3.35
CA SER A 156 -14.40 8.33 -3.18
C SER A 156 -15.19 7.57 -4.23
N ILE A 157 -16.46 7.29 -3.94
CA ILE A 157 -17.38 6.63 -4.85
C ILE A 157 -18.71 7.37 -4.85
N GLU A 158 -19.43 7.32 -5.95
CA GLU A 158 -20.83 7.72 -6.06
C GLU A 158 -21.68 6.49 -6.40
N ASP A 159 -22.98 6.54 -6.12
CA ASP A 159 -23.92 5.45 -6.36
C ASP A 159 -24.31 5.32 -7.85
N SER A 160 -23.31 5.04 -8.69
CA SER A 160 -23.47 4.83 -10.13
C SER A 160 -22.48 3.80 -10.66
N MET A 161 -22.85 3.11 -11.73
CA MET A 161 -21.96 2.12 -12.37
C MET A 161 -20.68 2.76 -12.90
N ASP A 162 -20.76 3.97 -13.47
CA ASP A 162 -19.58 4.67 -13.97
C ASP A 162 -18.57 4.96 -12.84
N SER A 163 -19.06 5.38 -11.67
CA SER A 163 -18.18 5.62 -10.52
C SER A 163 -17.58 4.33 -9.96
N ILE A 164 -18.34 3.22 -9.93
CA ILE A 164 -17.85 1.91 -9.52
C ILE A 164 -16.75 1.40 -10.46
N LEU A 165 -16.94 1.53 -11.78
CA LEU A 165 -15.95 1.11 -12.76
C LEU A 165 -14.69 2.00 -12.74
N GLU A 166 -14.86 3.31 -12.53
CA GLU A 166 -13.71 4.20 -12.37
C GLU A 166 -12.94 3.93 -11.07
N TRP A 167 -13.61 3.52 -9.99
CA TRP A 167 -12.94 3.02 -8.78
C TRP A 167 -12.02 1.85 -9.10
N TYR A 168 -12.53 0.81 -9.78
CA TYR A 168 -11.74 -0.36 -10.16
C TYR A 168 -10.50 0.00 -11.00
N LYS A 169 -10.68 0.88 -11.99
CA LYS A 169 -9.60 1.36 -12.84
C LYS A 169 -8.54 2.15 -12.05
N THR A 170 -8.99 3.09 -11.23
CA THR A 170 -8.10 3.96 -10.43
C THR A 170 -7.30 3.14 -9.42
N GLU A 171 -7.97 2.24 -8.72
CA GLU A 171 -7.36 1.34 -7.76
C GLU A 171 -6.31 0.43 -8.42
N GLY A 172 -6.60 -0.13 -9.59
CA GLY A 172 -5.62 -0.91 -10.35
C GLY A 172 -4.38 -0.12 -10.74
N LYS A 173 -4.52 1.17 -11.09
CA LYS A 173 -3.38 2.07 -11.37
C LYS A 173 -2.56 2.39 -10.13
N ILE A 174 -3.22 2.61 -8.99
CA ILE A 174 -2.54 2.83 -7.71
C ILE A 174 -1.70 1.60 -7.33
N PHE A 175 -2.26 0.40 -7.48
CA PHE A 175 -1.55 -0.85 -7.18
C PHE A 175 -0.38 -1.07 -8.14
N GLN A 176 -0.57 -0.79 -9.44
CA GLN A 176 0.50 -0.84 -10.43
C GLN A 176 1.71 -0.01 -9.99
N GLY A 177 1.49 1.17 -9.42
CA GLY A 177 2.55 2.06 -8.93
C GLY A 177 3.18 1.69 -7.57
N GLY A 178 2.74 0.61 -6.91
CA GLY A 178 3.34 0.15 -5.65
C GLY A 178 2.65 0.61 -4.37
N SER A 179 1.47 1.23 -4.47
CA SER A 179 0.78 1.89 -3.36
C SER A 179 -0.55 1.22 -3.02
N GLY A 180 -1.14 1.58 -1.88
CA GLY A 180 -2.43 1.08 -1.41
C GLY A 180 -3.53 2.13 -1.48
N SER A 181 -4.77 1.67 -1.42
CA SER A 181 -5.99 2.48 -1.47
C SER A 181 -6.88 2.25 -0.23
N GLY A 182 -7.69 3.24 0.10
CA GLY A 182 -8.78 3.12 1.07
C GLY A 182 -10.06 3.71 0.50
N ILE A 183 -11.21 3.08 0.74
CA ILE A 183 -12.50 3.58 0.26
C ILE A 183 -13.62 3.30 1.27
N ASN A 184 -14.54 4.23 1.41
CA ASN A 184 -15.79 4.01 2.15
C ASN A 184 -16.94 3.78 1.15
N LEU A 185 -17.53 2.59 1.18
CA LEU A 185 -18.58 2.17 0.24
C LEU A 185 -20.00 2.53 0.69
N SER A 186 -20.15 3.21 1.83
CA SER A 186 -21.48 3.53 2.40
C SER A 186 -22.32 4.48 1.56
N LYS A 187 -21.74 5.06 0.50
CA LYS A 187 -22.48 5.83 -0.51
C LYS A 187 -23.21 4.95 -1.51
N LEU A 188 -22.80 3.69 -1.70
CA LEU A 188 -23.49 2.77 -2.59
C LEU A 188 -24.78 2.30 -1.92
N ARG A 189 -25.88 2.25 -2.68
CA ARG A 189 -27.14 1.73 -2.17
C ARG A 189 -27.00 0.26 -1.76
N SER A 190 -27.76 -0.13 -0.74
CA SER A 190 -27.74 -1.49 -0.21
C SER A 190 -28.43 -2.50 -1.14
N SER A 191 -28.12 -3.78 -0.93
CA SER A 191 -28.78 -4.91 -1.62
C SER A 191 -30.29 -4.99 -1.36
N LYS A 192 -30.77 -4.28 -0.33
CA LYS A 192 -32.18 -4.19 0.07
C LYS A 192 -32.94 -3.10 -0.69
N GLU A 193 -32.25 -2.23 -1.42
CA GLU A 193 -32.84 -1.10 -2.17
C GLU A 193 -33.10 -1.44 -3.64
N TYR A 194 -34.09 -0.78 -4.25
CA TYR A 194 -34.48 -0.98 -5.65
C TYR A 194 -33.63 -0.16 -6.63
N LEU A 195 -33.51 -0.66 -7.86
CA LEU A 195 -32.96 0.07 -9.00
C LEU A 195 -34.05 0.80 -9.78
N SER A 196 -33.68 1.87 -10.48
CA SER A 196 -34.62 2.71 -11.24
C SER A 196 -35.36 1.96 -12.36
N LYS A 197 -34.77 0.88 -12.89
CA LYS A 197 -35.35 0.06 -13.98
C LYS A 197 -35.97 -1.26 -13.49
N GLY A 198 -36.16 -1.42 -12.17
CA GLY A 198 -36.64 -2.65 -11.56
C GLY A 198 -35.52 -3.57 -11.08
N GLY A 199 -35.87 -4.50 -10.18
CA GLY A 199 -34.89 -5.35 -9.48
C GLY A 199 -34.25 -4.66 -8.27
N ARG A 200 -33.53 -5.45 -7.47
CA ARG A 200 -32.76 -4.97 -6.32
C ARG A 200 -31.32 -4.70 -6.72
N ALA A 201 -30.68 -3.77 -6.03
CA ALA A 201 -29.27 -3.51 -6.21
C ALA A 201 -28.42 -4.70 -5.73
N SER A 202 -27.19 -4.82 -6.25
CA SER A 202 -26.26 -5.84 -5.80
C SER A 202 -25.66 -5.56 -4.41
N GLY A 203 -25.68 -4.30 -3.96
CA GLY A 203 -25.06 -3.85 -2.71
C GLY A 203 -23.53 -3.74 -2.75
N PRO A 204 -22.92 -2.98 -1.82
CA PRO A 204 -21.48 -2.77 -1.75
C PRO A 204 -20.66 -4.05 -1.58
N VAL A 205 -21.16 -5.06 -0.87
CA VAL A 205 -20.41 -6.31 -0.61
C VAL A 205 -20.22 -7.14 -1.89
N SER A 206 -21.16 -7.05 -2.83
CA SER A 206 -21.04 -7.67 -4.15
C SER A 206 -19.99 -6.98 -5.02
N PHE A 207 -19.99 -5.64 -5.07
CA PHE A 207 -18.94 -4.89 -5.79
C PHE A 207 -17.56 -5.04 -5.15
N MET A 208 -17.49 -5.14 -3.82
CA MET A 208 -16.26 -5.45 -3.10
C MET A 208 -15.63 -6.77 -3.56
N ARG A 209 -16.44 -7.79 -3.92
CA ARG A 209 -15.95 -9.05 -4.49
C ARG A 209 -15.25 -8.84 -5.84
N GLY A 210 -15.80 -7.96 -6.68
CA GLY A 210 -15.17 -7.58 -7.95
C GLY A 210 -13.84 -6.86 -7.75
N ALA A 211 -13.81 -5.87 -6.85
CA ALA A 211 -12.57 -5.16 -6.49
C ALA A 211 -11.51 -6.09 -5.89
N ASP A 212 -11.92 -7.07 -5.08
CA ASP A 212 -11.02 -8.07 -4.49
C ASP A 212 -10.32 -8.92 -5.57
N ALA A 213 -11.05 -9.38 -6.57
CA ALA A 213 -10.47 -10.14 -7.70
C ALA A 213 -9.47 -9.31 -8.51
N ILE A 214 -9.77 -8.02 -8.72
CA ILE A 214 -8.85 -7.08 -9.39
C ILE A 214 -7.57 -6.91 -8.57
N ALA A 215 -7.69 -6.71 -7.26
CA ALA A 215 -6.55 -6.58 -6.35
C ALA A 215 -5.68 -7.85 -6.34
N GLY A 216 -6.29 -9.04 -6.35
CA GLY A 216 -5.57 -10.32 -6.41
C GLY A 216 -4.82 -10.54 -7.73
N THR A 217 -5.29 -9.95 -8.83
CA THR A 217 -4.67 -10.11 -10.16
C THR A 217 -3.43 -9.21 -10.34
N ILE A 218 -3.38 -8.06 -9.65
CA ILE A 218 -2.33 -7.04 -9.86
C ILE A 218 -1.18 -7.23 -8.86
N LYS A 219 -0.01 -7.62 -9.39
CA LYS A 219 1.25 -7.59 -8.63
C LYS A 219 1.74 -6.14 -8.51
N SER A 220 1.78 -5.63 -7.29
CA SER A 220 2.04 -4.22 -7.01
C SER A 220 3.48 -3.82 -7.34
N GLY A 221 3.67 -2.74 -8.10
CA GLY A 221 4.98 -2.19 -8.45
C GLY A 221 5.86 -3.08 -9.32
N GLY A 222 5.30 -4.09 -10.00
CA GLY A 222 6.06 -5.08 -10.77
C GLY A 222 6.94 -5.99 -9.89
N LYS A 223 6.65 -6.05 -8.59
CA LYS A 223 7.35 -6.88 -7.59
C LYS A 223 6.38 -7.93 -7.03
N THR A 224 6.89 -8.85 -6.20
CA THR A 224 6.12 -9.89 -5.50
C THR A 224 5.21 -9.36 -4.39
N ARG A 225 4.92 -8.05 -4.34
CA ARG A 225 4.06 -7.45 -3.32
C ARG A 225 2.61 -7.45 -3.80
N ARG A 226 1.69 -7.97 -2.99
CA ARG A 226 0.25 -7.89 -3.29
C ARG A 226 -0.27 -6.48 -3.08
N ALA A 227 -1.33 -6.14 -3.82
CA ALA A 227 -2.09 -4.92 -3.57
C ALA A 227 -2.58 -4.86 -2.13
N ALA A 228 -2.61 -3.66 -1.55
CA ALA A 228 -3.15 -3.44 -0.22
C ALA A 228 -4.32 -2.47 -0.33
N LYS A 229 -5.50 -2.88 0.14
CA LYS A 229 -6.68 -2.02 0.17
C LYS A 229 -7.41 -2.08 1.50
N MET A 230 -8.03 -0.96 1.85
CA MET A 230 -8.93 -0.83 2.98
C MET A 230 -10.34 -0.54 2.47
N VAL A 231 -11.34 -1.28 2.95
CA VAL A 231 -12.74 -1.03 2.67
C VAL A 231 -13.47 -0.70 3.96
N VAL A 232 -14.25 0.36 3.92
CA VAL A 232 -15.05 0.82 5.06
C VAL A 232 -16.53 0.75 4.72
N LEU A 233 -17.34 0.32 5.68
CA LEU A 233 -18.79 0.45 5.64
C LEU A 233 -19.30 1.00 6.98
N ASN A 234 -20.25 1.93 6.93
CA ASN A 234 -20.83 2.54 8.11
C ASN A 234 -21.77 1.56 8.81
N VAL A 235 -21.82 1.63 10.14
CA VAL A 235 -22.55 0.68 10.99
C VAL A 235 -24.07 0.72 10.82
N ASP A 236 -24.62 1.80 10.28
CA ASP A 236 -26.03 2.00 9.95
C ASP A 236 -26.40 1.56 8.52
N HIS A 237 -25.45 1.05 7.75
CA HIS A 237 -25.71 0.58 6.39
C HIS A 237 -26.53 -0.73 6.40
N PRO A 238 -27.56 -0.92 5.54
CA PRO A 238 -28.41 -2.11 5.59
C PRO A 238 -27.72 -3.45 5.29
N ASP A 239 -26.58 -3.42 4.60
CA ASP A 239 -25.73 -4.59 4.33
C ASP A 239 -24.61 -4.81 5.37
N ILE A 240 -24.65 -4.11 6.53
CA ILE A 240 -23.55 -4.15 7.51
C ILE A 240 -23.24 -5.57 8.01
N LEU A 241 -24.25 -6.40 8.26
CA LEU A 241 -24.03 -7.77 8.72
C LEU A 241 -23.35 -8.64 7.65
N GLU A 242 -23.67 -8.44 6.37
CA GLU A 242 -22.98 -9.15 5.29
C GLU A 242 -21.51 -8.72 5.21
N PHE A 243 -21.25 -7.42 5.34
CA PHE A 243 -19.90 -6.86 5.34
C PHE A 243 -19.04 -7.34 6.53
N ILE A 244 -19.63 -7.45 7.72
CA ILE A 244 -18.96 -7.98 8.93
C ILE A 244 -18.52 -9.43 8.69
N TRP A 245 -19.41 -10.26 8.15
CA TRP A 245 -19.18 -11.70 8.08
C TRP A 245 -18.48 -12.19 6.81
N CYS A 246 -18.34 -11.36 5.77
CA CYS A 246 -17.90 -11.84 4.46
C CYS A 246 -16.51 -12.52 4.52
N LYS A 247 -15.55 -11.96 5.28
CA LYS A 247 -14.21 -12.54 5.41
C LYS A 247 -14.20 -13.80 6.27
N ALA A 248 -14.82 -13.77 7.45
CA ALA A 248 -14.90 -14.94 8.33
C ALA A 248 -15.58 -16.15 7.65
N LYS A 249 -16.61 -15.93 6.84
CA LYS A 249 -17.24 -17.00 6.03
C LYS A 249 -16.28 -17.59 4.99
N GLU A 250 -15.45 -16.76 4.36
CA GLU A 250 -14.44 -17.21 3.40
C GLU A 250 -13.26 -17.92 4.10
N GLU A 251 -12.87 -17.52 5.30
CA GLU A 251 -11.89 -18.25 6.12
C GLU A 251 -12.39 -19.66 6.47
N ARG A 252 -13.65 -19.79 6.90
CA ARG A 252 -14.27 -21.11 7.15
C ARG A 252 -14.25 -21.99 5.89
N LYS A 253 -14.45 -21.39 4.71
CA LYS A 253 -14.32 -22.09 3.42
C LYS A 253 -12.88 -22.53 3.17
N ALA A 254 -11.90 -21.68 3.47
CA ALA A 254 -10.49 -22.02 3.33
C ALA A 254 -10.10 -23.23 4.20
N TYR A 255 -10.56 -23.27 5.46
CA TYR A 255 -10.37 -24.43 6.35
C TYR A 255 -11.01 -25.70 5.78
N ALA A 256 -12.25 -25.63 5.30
CA ALA A 256 -12.94 -26.79 4.71
C ALA A 256 -12.22 -27.31 3.45
N LEU A 257 -11.65 -26.42 2.63
CA LEU A 257 -10.84 -26.82 1.47
C LEU A 257 -9.51 -27.45 1.89
N ALA A 258 -8.84 -26.92 2.92
CA ALA A 258 -7.62 -27.52 3.46
C ALA A 258 -7.89 -28.95 3.99
N GLU A 259 -9.00 -29.16 4.71
CA GLU A 259 -9.41 -30.49 5.20
C GLU A 259 -9.73 -31.46 4.06
N ALA A 260 -10.24 -30.96 2.93
CA ALA A 260 -10.47 -31.73 1.72
C ALA A 260 -9.19 -32.01 0.91
N GLY A 261 -8.02 -31.51 1.36
CA GLY A 261 -6.71 -31.78 0.76
C GLY A 261 -6.27 -30.78 -0.32
N TYR A 262 -6.95 -29.63 -0.44
CA TYR A 262 -6.47 -28.55 -1.31
C TYR A 262 -5.26 -27.85 -0.68
N ASP A 263 -4.30 -27.43 -1.51
CA ASP A 263 -3.18 -26.62 -1.04
C ASP A 263 -3.65 -25.19 -0.69
N MET A 264 -3.69 -24.92 0.61
CA MET A 264 -4.01 -23.63 1.22
C MET A 264 -2.80 -23.05 1.97
N SER A 265 -1.60 -23.61 1.76
CA SER A 265 -0.40 -23.30 2.57
C SER A 265 0.16 -21.90 2.33
N SER A 266 -0.14 -21.32 1.16
CA SER A 266 0.23 -19.96 0.82
C SER A 266 -0.92 -19.24 0.13
N LEU A 267 -0.82 -17.92 0.16
CA LEU A 267 -1.75 -17.02 -0.51
C LEU A 267 -1.72 -17.14 -2.05
N ASP A 268 -0.64 -17.73 -2.59
CA ASP A 268 -0.43 -17.98 -4.01
C ASP A 268 -0.77 -19.44 -4.40
N SER A 269 -1.17 -20.27 -3.42
CA SER A 269 -1.55 -21.65 -3.65
C SER A 269 -2.86 -21.74 -4.45
N GLU A 270 -2.99 -22.78 -5.28
CA GLU A 270 -4.14 -22.96 -6.19
C GLU A 270 -5.49 -22.90 -5.45
N GLY A 271 -5.57 -23.52 -4.27
CA GLY A 271 -6.78 -23.49 -3.46
C GLY A 271 -7.09 -22.09 -2.92
N TRP A 272 -6.07 -21.34 -2.50
CA TRP A 272 -6.23 -20.01 -1.91
C TRP A 272 -6.76 -18.98 -2.91
N ILE A 273 -6.39 -19.07 -4.18
CA ILE A 273 -6.81 -18.13 -5.24
C ILE A 273 -8.35 -18.07 -5.37
N SER A 274 -9.06 -19.12 -4.97
CA SER A 274 -10.53 -19.17 -5.02
C SER A 274 -11.23 -18.47 -3.84
N ILE A 275 -10.50 -18.11 -2.78
CA ILE A 275 -11.05 -17.51 -1.56
C ILE A 275 -11.25 -16.01 -1.76
N GLN A 276 -12.47 -15.53 -1.51
CA GLN A 276 -12.84 -14.15 -1.76
C GLN A 276 -12.54 -13.24 -0.57
N TYR A 277 -12.49 -11.93 -0.84
CA TYR A 277 -12.31 -10.86 0.15
C TYR A 277 -10.97 -10.89 0.90
N GLN A 278 -9.97 -11.59 0.35
CA GLN A 278 -8.66 -11.78 0.98
C GLN A 278 -7.66 -10.68 0.66
N ASN A 279 -7.94 -9.86 -0.35
CA ASN A 279 -7.04 -8.79 -0.78
C ASN A 279 -7.40 -7.43 -0.15
N ALA A 280 -8.35 -7.40 0.80
CA ALA A 280 -8.78 -6.21 1.51
C ALA A 280 -8.77 -6.37 3.03
N ASN A 281 -8.43 -5.29 3.72
CA ASN A 281 -8.78 -5.10 5.12
C ASN A 281 -10.17 -4.45 5.18
N ASN A 282 -11.03 -4.94 6.06
CA ASN A 282 -12.38 -4.41 6.25
C ASN A 282 -12.47 -3.68 7.58
N SER A 283 -13.17 -2.54 7.61
CA SER A 283 -13.38 -1.78 8.83
C SER A 283 -14.80 -1.25 8.90
N VAL A 284 -15.48 -1.49 10.02
CA VAL A 284 -16.80 -0.88 10.27
C VAL A 284 -16.59 0.51 10.85
N ARG A 285 -17.16 1.54 10.20
CA ARG A 285 -17.16 2.90 10.74
C ARG A 285 -18.32 3.06 11.71
N VAL A 286 -17.98 3.27 12.98
CA VAL A 286 -18.93 3.55 14.06
C VAL A 286 -18.94 5.03 14.42
N THR A 287 -20.01 5.46 15.07
CA THR A 287 -20.16 6.81 15.65
C THR A 287 -20.24 6.72 17.18
N ASP A 288 -20.01 7.84 17.87
CA ASP A 288 -20.22 7.91 19.32
C ASP A 288 -21.66 7.57 19.72
N GLU A 289 -22.63 7.87 18.85
CA GLU A 289 -24.04 7.53 19.07
C GLU A 289 -24.27 6.02 19.05
N PHE A 290 -23.68 5.31 18.09
CA PHE A 290 -23.70 3.84 18.06
C PHE A 290 -23.05 3.26 19.32
N MET A 291 -21.89 3.78 19.71
CA MET A 291 -21.20 3.30 20.91
C MET A 291 -22.02 3.54 22.19
N ARG A 292 -22.71 4.68 22.31
CA ARG A 292 -23.67 4.90 23.40
C ARG A 292 -24.85 3.92 23.34
N ALA A 293 -25.39 3.66 22.14
CA ALA A 293 -26.45 2.68 21.95
C ALA A 293 -26.03 1.26 22.38
N VAL A 294 -24.78 0.86 22.14
CA VAL A 294 -24.23 -0.42 22.64
C VAL A 294 -24.21 -0.48 24.17
N LEU A 295 -23.71 0.57 24.82
CA LEU A 295 -23.59 0.63 26.29
C LEU A 295 -24.96 0.53 26.95
N GLU A 296 -25.93 1.28 26.41
CA GLU A 296 -27.31 1.37 26.88
C GLU A 296 -28.22 0.24 26.37
N ASP A 297 -27.68 -0.70 25.57
CA ASP A 297 -28.41 -1.83 24.96
C ASP A 297 -29.61 -1.40 24.09
N ARG A 298 -29.49 -0.24 23.42
CA ARG A 298 -30.52 0.32 22.56
C ARG A 298 -30.59 -0.36 21.19
N GLU A 299 -31.71 -0.16 20.54
CA GLU A 299 -31.90 -0.49 19.14
C GLU A 299 -31.10 0.47 18.23
N TRP A 300 -30.73 -0.03 17.07
CA TRP A 300 -29.97 0.67 16.04
C TRP A 300 -30.65 0.49 14.68
N PRO A 301 -31.19 1.56 14.09
CA PRO A 301 -31.84 1.48 12.79
C PRO A 301 -30.80 1.43 11.66
N LEU A 302 -30.94 0.45 10.77
CA LEU A 302 -30.25 0.42 9.50
C LEU A 302 -31.06 1.21 8.47
N ARG A 303 -30.42 2.16 7.77
CA ARG A 303 -31.11 3.14 6.94
C ARG A 303 -30.77 2.97 5.47
N ALA A 304 -31.79 2.98 4.62
CA ALA A 304 -31.61 3.00 3.16
C ALA A 304 -30.75 4.21 2.77
N VAL A 305 -29.75 3.99 1.91
CA VAL A 305 -28.80 5.04 1.52
C VAL A 305 -29.50 6.11 0.67
N THR A 306 -30.44 5.69 -0.17
CA THR A 306 -31.12 6.59 -1.12
C THR A 306 -32.28 7.39 -0.51
N THR A 307 -32.96 6.86 0.53
CA THR A 307 -34.15 7.51 1.11
C THR A 307 -33.97 7.91 2.58
N GLY A 308 -33.01 7.34 3.31
CA GLY A 308 -32.83 7.53 4.75
C GLY A 308 -33.84 6.79 5.63
N GLU A 309 -34.81 6.11 5.01
CA GLU A 309 -35.84 5.32 5.70
C GLU A 309 -35.24 4.12 6.42
N VAL A 310 -35.86 3.71 7.51
CA VAL A 310 -35.42 2.53 8.27
C VAL A 310 -35.81 1.28 7.51
N VAL A 311 -34.81 0.49 7.12
CA VAL A 311 -34.99 -0.79 6.43
C VAL A 311 -35.13 -1.93 7.43
N GLU A 312 -34.35 -1.87 8.51
CA GLU A 312 -34.28 -2.90 9.54
C GLU A 312 -33.82 -2.26 10.85
N VAL A 313 -34.19 -2.86 11.98
CA VAL A 313 -33.77 -2.42 13.32
C VAL A 313 -33.13 -3.61 14.03
N LEU A 314 -31.91 -3.42 14.53
CA LEU A 314 -31.15 -4.44 15.26
C LEU A 314 -30.77 -3.93 16.65
N ARG A 315 -30.35 -4.81 17.56
CA ARG A 315 -29.72 -4.36 18.82
C ARG A 315 -28.29 -3.91 18.56
N ALA A 316 -27.92 -2.71 19.02
CA ALA A 316 -26.58 -2.17 18.81
C ALA A 316 -25.49 -3.11 19.37
N ARG A 317 -25.73 -3.68 20.56
CA ARG A 317 -24.84 -4.63 21.21
C ARG A 317 -24.68 -5.93 20.41
N GLU A 318 -25.71 -6.35 19.69
CA GLU A 318 -25.63 -7.53 18.82
C GLU A 318 -24.72 -7.26 17.62
N ILE A 319 -24.87 -6.11 16.96
CA ILE A 319 -23.97 -5.70 15.87
C ILE A 319 -22.52 -5.67 16.36
N LEU A 320 -22.24 -5.05 17.52
CA LEU A 320 -20.88 -5.00 18.05
C LEU A 320 -20.33 -6.40 18.40
N ARG A 321 -21.15 -7.29 18.94
CA ARG A 321 -20.75 -8.69 19.19
C ARG A 321 -20.42 -9.42 17.90
N GLN A 322 -21.18 -9.21 16.83
CA GLN A 322 -20.88 -9.80 15.53
C GLN A 322 -19.57 -9.25 14.95
N ILE A 323 -19.31 -7.94 15.08
CA ILE A 323 -18.01 -7.34 14.71
C ILE A 323 -16.87 -8.03 15.48
N ALA A 324 -16.99 -8.13 16.81
CA ALA A 324 -15.96 -8.74 17.65
C ALA A 324 -15.74 -10.23 17.32
N GLN A 325 -16.82 -10.97 17.08
CA GLN A 325 -16.75 -12.39 16.72
C GLN A 325 -16.08 -12.58 15.36
N ALA A 326 -16.49 -11.82 14.33
CA ALA A 326 -15.85 -11.91 13.02
C ALA A 326 -14.36 -11.55 13.09
N ALA A 327 -14.00 -10.50 13.84
CA ALA A 327 -12.61 -10.12 14.05
C ALA A 327 -11.80 -11.19 14.80
N TRP A 328 -12.41 -11.92 15.74
CA TRP A 328 -11.77 -13.05 16.39
C TRP A 328 -11.51 -14.22 15.42
N GLU A 329 -12.40 -14.43 14.44
CA GLU A 329 -12.26 -15.51 13.46
C GLU A 329 -11.28 -15.21 12.32
N CYS A 330 -11.16 -13.96 11.87
CA CYS A 330 -10.38 -13.61 10.68
C CYS A 330 -9.43 -12.40 10.83
N GLY A 331 -9.24 -11.87 12.04
CA GLY A 331 -8.42 -10.68 12.32
C GLY A 331 -9.14 -9.35 12.08
#